data_AF-A0A9K3HAU1-F1
#
_entry.id   AF-A0A9K3HAU1-F1
#
_cell.length_a   1.000
_cell.length_b   1.000
_cell.length_c   1.000
_cell.angle_alpha   90.00
_cell.angle_beta   90.00
_cell.angle_gamma   90.00
#
_symmetry.space_group_name_H-M   'P 1'
#
loop_
_entity.id
_entity.type
_entity.pdbx_description
1 polymer ?
#
loop_
_entity_poly.entity_id
_entity_poly.type
_entity_poly.pdbx_seq_one_letter_code
_entity_poly.pdbx_strand_id
1 'polypeptide(L)'
;MSSAGKSARSVKSASIFGVSDLANVTSLKKKKAPAASPSASAPKASIRGKGKKRKTSEDLQGFPLLRQQFLDYVNEKLAEIETYLGHVEDQESQIADLQQMGVLKDLKIGDLEKELRVMKAEAAQRLIDMDNEKQEITQDAKVSAAIAMYKIQLQMAEEAQDPTFDKSSWDVEGWKARLADLEDEDEAEEIPMLEGGDAEKDQGGDAGGDEAAKV
;
A
#
# COMPACT_ATOMS: atom_id res chain seq x y z
N MET A 1 -44.71 -26.36 -0.57
CA MET A 1 -44.21 -25.31 0.35
C MET A 1 -42.72 -25.57 0.53
N SER A 2 -41.75 -24.72 0.27
CA SER A 2 -41.69 -23.36 -0.27
C SER A 2 -40.30 -23.15 -0.90
N SER A 3 -40.24 -22.19 -1.80
CA SER A 3 -39.15 -21.83 -2.72
C SER A 3 -37.77 -21.55 -2.11
N ALA A 4 -36.74 -21.94 -2.87
CA ALA A 4 -35.39 -21.38 -2.81
C ALA A 4 -35.42 -19.86 -3.00
N GLY A 5 -34.96 -19.12 -1.97
CA GLY A 5 -34.78 -17.68 -1.99
C GLY A 5 -33.29 -17.33 -1.95
N LYS A 6 -32.77 -16.86 -3.08
CA LYS A 6 -31.46 -16.20 -3.20
C LYS A 6 -31.34 -15.06 -2.19
N SER A 7 -30.26 -15.02 -1.42
CA SER A 7 -29.85 -13.81 -0.71
C SER A 7 -28.40 -13.50 -1.09
N ALA A 8 -28.25 -12.88 -2.26
CA ALA A 8 -27.04 -12.15 -2.58
C ALA A 8 -27.02 -10.90 -1.69
N ARG A 9 -26.23 -10.94 -0.62
CA ARG A 9 -26.02 -9.79 0.25
C ARG A 9 -25.13 -8.78 -0.50
N SER A 10 -25.77 -7.99 -1.33
CA SER A 10 -25.22 -6.79 -1.97
C SER A 10 -24.67 -5.87 -0.88
N VAL A 11 -23.35 -5.84 -0.72
CA VAL A 11 -22.66 -4.85 0.10
C VAL A 11 -22.76 -3.52 -0.63
N LYS A 12 -23.83 -2.77 -0.35
CA LYS A 12 -23.94 -1.36 -0.75
C LYS A 12 -22.90 -0.60 0.06
N SER A 13 -21.74 -0.36 -0.54
CA SER A 13 -20.75 0.59 -0.07
C SER A 13 -21.40 1.97 0.05
N ALA A 14 -21.62 2.42 1.27
CA ALA A 14 -21.96 3.81 1.56
C ALA A 14 -20.68 4.66 1.48
N SER A 15 -20.18 4.87 0.25
CA SER A 15 -19.23 5.95 -0.03
C SER A 15 -19.99 7.02 -0.79
N ILE A 16 -20.28 8.13 -0.13
CA ILE A 16 -20.98 9.29 -0.70
C ILE A 16 -20.04 10.09 -1.62
N PHE A 17 -18.74 9.75 -1.67
CA PHE A 17 -17.78 10.33 -2.59
C PHE A 17 -17.31 9.30 -3.61
N GLY A 18 -17.56 9.61 -4.89
CA GLY A 18 -17.11 8.82 -6.03
C GLY A 18 -15.82 9.40 -6.60
N VAL A 19 -15.05 8.57 -7.30
CA VAL A 19 -13.81 9.00 -8.00
C VAL A 19 -14.08 10.14 -9.01
N SER A 20 -15.34 10.29 -9.45
CA SER A 20 -15.83 11.39 -10.29
C SER A 20 -15.79 12.77 -9.60
N ASP A 21 -15.84 12.84 -8.27
CA ASP A 21 -15.81 14.12 -7.52
C ASP A 21 -14.41 14.76 -7.53
N LEU A 22 -13.35 13.97 -7.73
CA LEU A 22 -11.97 14.45 -7.86
C LEU A 22 -11.74 15.27 -9.14
N ALA A 23 -12.55 15.08 -10.18
CA ALA A 23 -12.40 15.80 -11.44
C ALA A 23 -12.79 17.29 -11.34
N ASN A 24 -13.74 17.64 -10.46
CA ASN A 24 -14.24 19.01 -10.32
C ASN A 24 -13.34 19.92 -9.46
N VAL A 25 -12.41 19.35 -8.69
CA VAL A 25 -11.52 20.13 -7.81
C VAL A 25 -10.35 20.75 -8.58
N THR A 26 -10.01 20.22 -9.77
CA THR A 26 -8.84 20.67 -10.55
C THR A 26 -9.12 21.85 -11.49
N SER A 27 -10.38 22.19 -11.77
CA SER A 27 -10.74 23.23 -12.75
C SER A 27 -10.96 24.64 -12.19
N LEU A 28 -10.80 24.87 -10.88
CA LEU A 28 -10.94 26.19 -10.25
C LEU A 28 -9.59 26.93 -10.15
N LYS A 29 -8.84 26.99 -11.24
CA LYS A 29 -7.76 27.97 -11.42
C LYS A 29 -7.85 28.62 -12.79
N LYS A 30 -8.46 29.81 -12.82
CA LYS A 30 -8.11 31.00 -13.63
C LYS A 30 -9.33 31.92 -13.78
N LYS A 31 -9.55 32.79 -12.80
CA LYS A 31 -10.04 34.14 -13.10
C LYS A 31 -9.14 35.17 -12.43
N LYS A 32 -8.34 35.75 -13.30
CA LYS A 32 -7.39 36.85 -13.13
C LYS A 32 -8.19 38.09 -12.74
N ALA A 33 -7.97 38.61 -11.54
CA ALA A 33 -8.45 39.93 -11.17
C ALA A 33 -7.75 40.98 -12.04
N PRO A 34 -8.45 41.96 -12.65
CA PRO A 34 -7.80 43.18 -13.05
C PRO A 34 -7.62 44.02 -11.77
N ALA A 35 -6.39 44.04 -11.27
CA ALA A 35 -5.95 45.06 -10.34
C ALA A 35 -6.03 46.42 -11.05
N ALA A 36 -7.13 47.14 -10.86
CA ALA A 36 -7.23 48.55 -11.19
C ALA A 36 -6.87 49.33 -9.92
N SER A 37 -5.60 49.71 -9.81
CA SER A 37 -5.15 50.74 -8.87
C SER A 37 -5.91 52.03 -9.16
N PRO A 38 -6.57 52.69 -8.19
CA PRO A 38 -6.89 54.09 -8.36
C PRO A 38 -5.58 54.87 -8.22
N SER A 39 -5.04 55.28 -9.36
CA SER A 39 -4.00 56.30 -9.44
C SER A 39 -4.45 57.53 -8.66
N ALA A 40 -3.75 57.85 -7.57
CA ALA A 40 -3.93 59.09 -6.85
C ALA A 40 -3.53 60.25 -7.80
N SER A 41 -4.52 60.81 -8.48
CA SER A 41 -4.35 62.03 -9.25
C SER A 41 -4.11 63.17 -8.28
N ALA A 42 -2.84 63.53 -8.07
CA ALA A 42 -2.46 64.75 -7.37
C ALA A 42 -3.21 65.95 -7.98
N PRO A 43 -3.80 66.85 -7.16
CA PRO A 43 -4.46 68.02 -7.71
C PRO A 43 -3.39 68.96 -8.27
N LYS A 44 -3.52 69.30 -9.56
CA LYS A 44 -2.75 70.37 -10.21
C LYS A 44 -2.89 71.65 -9.37
N ALA A 45 -1.78 72.13 -8.83
CA ALA A 45 -1.70 73.46 -8.24
C ALA A 45 -2.00 74.50 -9.34
N SER A 46 -3.08 75.26 -9.17
CA SER A 46 -3.39 76.42 -10.02
C SER A 46 -2.77 77.69 -9.44
N ILE A 47 -2.15 78.43 -10.35
CA ILE A 47 -1.26 79.55 -10.14
C ILE A 47 -2.00 80.78 -9.60
N ARG A 48 -1.41 81.36 -8.55
CA ARG A 48 -1.39 82.77 -8.11
C ARG A 48 -2.33 83.74 -8.87
N GLY A 49 -3.42 84.13 -8.22
CA GLY A 49 -4.26 85.27 -8.59
C GLY A 49 -4.74 86.04 -7.34
N LYS A 50 -4.54 87.35 -7.32
CA LYS A 50 -4.83 88.23 -6.17
C LYS A 50 -6.33 88.32 -5.85
N GLY A 51 -6.63 88.31 -4.55
CA GLY A 51 -7.67 89.17 -3.95
C GLY A 51 -9.11 88.66 -3.84
N LYS A 52 -9.48 88.09 -2.69
CA LYS A 52 -10.77 88.34 -1.99
C LYS A 52 -10.69 87.65 -0.61
N LYS A 53 -11.04 88.34 0.48
CA LYS A 53 -11.20 87.70 1.80
C LYS A 53 -12.30 86.64 1.68
N ARG A 54 -11.93 85.36 1.80
CA ARG A 54 -12.88 84.25 1.85
C ARG A 54 -13.18 83.95 3.31
N LYS A 55 -14.48 83.84 3.63
CA LYS A 55 -15.01 83.51 4.95
C LYS A 55 -14.53 82.12 5.34
N THR A 56 -13.99 81.99 6.55
CA THR A 56 -13.52 80.73 7.16
C THR A 56 -14.68 79.92 7.73
N SER A 57 -15.69 79.58 6.94
CA SER A 57 -16.88 78.87 7.48
C SER A 57 -17.46 77.77 6.58
N GLU A 58 -16.76 77.33 5.54
CA GLU A 58 -17.24 76.26 4.65
C GLU A 58 -16.54 74.91 4.90
N ASP A 59 -15.35 74.92 5.53
CA ASP A 59 -14.53 73.71 5.74
C ASP A 59 -14.97 72.81 6.91
N LEU A 60 -15.91 73.24 7.77
CA LEU A 60 -16.31 72.48 8.96
C LEU A 60 -17.54 71.57 8.74
N GLN A 61 -18.30 71.75 7.66
CA GLN A 61 -19.48 70.92 7.37
C GLN A 61 -19.14 69.55 6.76
N GLY A 62 -17.96 69.39 6.16
CA GLY A 62 -17.51 68.12 5.57
C GLY A 62 -16.91 67.12 6.58
N PHE A 63 -16.46 67.60 7.75
CA PHE A 63 -15.84 66.75 8.78
C PHE A 63 -16.78 65.68 9.36
N PRO A 64 -18.05 65.98 9.68
CA PRO A 64 -19.01 64.96 10.12
C PRO A 64 -19.25 63.89 9.05
N LEU A 65 -19.34 64.28 7.77
CA LEU A 65 -19.57 63.36 6.65
C LEU A 65 -18.35 62.47 6.40
N LEU A 66 -17.14 63.04 6.41
CA LEU A 66 -15.89 62.29 6.25
C LEU A 66 -15.70 61.30 7.40
N ARG A 67 -16.03 61.70 8.62
CA ARG A 67 -16.01 60.81 9.79
C ARG A 67 -17.00 59.65 9.65
N GLN A 68 -18.20 59.92 9.14
CA GLN A 68 -19.19 58.87 8.88
C GLN A 68 -18.70 57.89 7.80
N GLN A 69 -18.21 58.40 6.67
CA GLN A 69 -17.66 57.56 5.59
C GLN A 69 -16.48 56.70 6.05
N PHE A 70 -15.62 57.25 6.91
CA PHE A 70 -14.53 56.48 7.50
C PHE A 70 -15.03 55.36 8.41
N LEU A 71 -16.00 55.63 9.28
CA LEU A 71 -16.59 54.63 10.16
C LEU A 71 -17.30 53.52 9.36
N ASP A 72 -18.05 53.89 8.33
CA ASP A 72 -18.74 52.93 7.46
C ASP A 72 -17.73 52.02 6.74
N TYR A 73 -16.63 52.58 6.22
CA TYR A 73 -15.56 51.81 5.60
C TYR A 73 -14.84 50.88 6.59
N VAL A 74 -14.56 51.35 7.81
CA VAL A 74 -13.94 50.51 8.84
C VAL A 74 -14.88 49.36 9.23
N ASN A 75 -16.17 49.62 9.41
CA ASN A 75 -17.15 48.59 9.73
C ASN A 75 -17.28 47.56 8.59
N GLU A 76 -17.31 48.02 7.33
CA GLU A 76 -17.30 47.13 6.17
C GLU A 76 -16.06 46.22 6.17
N LYS A 77 -14.88 46.79 6.43
CA LYS A 77 -13.63 46.01 6.49
C LYS A 77 -13.57 45.05 7.66
N LEU A 78 -14.12 45.41 8.81
CA LEU A 78 -14.22 44.51 9.97
C LEU A 78 -15.15 43.32 9.67
N ALA A 79 -16.31 43.58 9.05
CA ALA A 79 -17.23 42.50 8.65
C ALA A 79 -16.61 41.58 7.59
N GLU A 80 -15.84 42.13 6.65
CA GLU A 80 -15.07 41.34 5.68
C GLU A 80 -14.03 40.46 6.38
N ILE A 81 -13.30 41.00 7.38
CA ILE A 81 -12.32 40.24 8.17
C ILE A 81 -12.98 39.13 8.98
N GLU A 82 -14.09 39.40 9.66
CA GLU A 82 -14.85 38.39 10.42
C GLU A 82 -15.31 37.25 9.52
N THR A 83 -15.76 37.58 8.31
CA THR A 83 -16.13 36.58 7.31
C THR A 83 -14.92 35.72 6.95
N TYR A 84 -13.77 36.31 6.63
CA TYR A 84 -12.56 35.54 6.33
C TYR A 84 -12.10 34.67 7.50
N LEU A 85 -12.20 35.17 8.73
CA LEU A 85 -11.82 34.43 9.93
C LEU A 85 -12.65 33.15 10.08
N GLY A 86 -13.97 33.24 9.90
CA GLY A 86 -14.85 32.05 9.92
C GLY A 86 -14.48 31.01 8.86
N HIS A 87 -14.10 31.44 7.65
CA HIS A 87 -13.63 30.50 6.62
C HIS A 87 -12.31 29.81 7.01
N VAL A 88 -11.41 30.52 7.69
CA VAL A 88 -10.15 29.95 8.18
C VAL A 88 -10.42 28.92 9.27
N GLU A 89 -11.30 29.23 10.23
CA GLU A 89 -11.71 28.30 11.29
C GLU A 89 -12.31 27.01 10.72
N ASP A 90 -13.18 27.12 9.72
CA ASP A 90 -13.75 25.96 9.02
C ASP A 90 -12.66 25.13 8.31
N GLN A 91 -11.69 25.78 7.68
CA GLN A 91 -10.56 25.10 7.03
C GLN A 91 -9.66 24.40 8.04
N GLU A 92 -9.37 25.03 9.18
CA GLU A 92 -8.59 24.43 10.26
C GLU A 92 -9.30 23.19 10.82
N SER A 93 -10.62 23.23 10.98
CA SER A 93 -11.41 22.06 11.38
C SER A 93 -11.30 20.92 10.35
N GLN A 94 -11.43 21.21 9.05
CA GLN A 94 -11.30 20.20 8.01
C GLN A 94 -9.89 19.58 7.97
N ILE A 95 -8.86 20.39 8.20
CA ILE A 95 -7.47 19.91 8.26
C ILE A 95 -7.29 18.96 9.45
N ALA A 96 -7.84 19.30 10.62
CA ALA A 96 -7.78 18.44 11.80
C ALA A 96 -8.46 17.08 11.56
N ASP A 97 -9.65 17.07 10.94
CA ASP A 97 -10.37 15.84 10.61
C ASP A 97 -9.57 14.97 9.62
N LEU A 98 -8.96 15.58 8.61
CA LEU A 98 -8.11 14.87 7.64
C LEU A 98 -6.87 14.27 8.30
N GLN A 99 -6.24 14.99 9.24
CA GLN A 99 -5.11 14.48 10.01
C GLN A 99 -5.51 13.29 10.87
N GLN A 100 -6.65 13.38 11.58
CA GLN A 100 -7.16 12.26 12.38
C GLN A 100 -7.48 11.04 11.51
N MET A 101 -8.09 11.26 10.34
CA MET A 101 -8.35 10.20 9.36
C MET A 101 -7.04 9.56 8.87
N GLY A 102 -5.99 10.36 8.63
CA GLY A 102 -4.66 9.87 8.27
C GLY A 102 -4.11 8.91 9.31
N VAL A 103 -4.12 9.31 10.59
CA VAL A 103 -3.65 8.46 11.71
C VAL A 103 -4.43 7.15 11.78
N LEU A 104 -5.76 7.19 11.64
CA LEU A 104 -6.59 5.98 11.65
C LEU A 104 -6.27 5.04 10.47
N LYS A 105 -5.99 5.59 9.29
CA LYS A 105 -5.57 4.81 8.13
C LYS A 105 -4.21 4.16 8.36
N ASP A 106 -3.24 4.90 8.91
CA ASP A 106 -1.91 4.36 9.20
C ASP A 106 -1.97 3.22 10.23
N LEU A 107 -2.79 3.37 11.28
CA LEU A 107 -3.05 2.29 12.23
C LEU A 107 -3.63 1.06 11.53
N LYS A 108 -4.61 1.25 10.64
CA LYS A 108 -5.22 0.13 9.91
C LYS A 108 -4.24 -0.53 8.94
N ILE A 109 -3.38 0.24 8.29
CA ILE A 109 -2.31 -0.28 7.42
C ILE A 109 -1.36 -1.15 8.27
N GLY A 110 -0.91 -0.66 9.43
CA GLY A 110 -0.04 -1.42 10.32
C GLY A 110 -0.64 -2.75 10.80
N ASP A 111 -1.94 -2.76 11.12
CA ASP A 111 -2.66 -3.99 11.47
C ASP A 111 -2.70 -4.99 10.30
N LEU A 112 -3.01 -4.51 9.09
CA LEU A 112 -3.07 -5.36 7.89
C LEU A 112 -1.70 -5.90 7.51
N GLU A 113 -0.64 -5.09 7.63
CA GLU A 113 0.74 -5.53 7.40
C GLU A 113 1.19 -6.60 8.41
N LYS A 114 0.74 -6.49 9.66
CA LYS A 114 0.99 -7.50 10.69
C LYS A 114 0.26 -8.80 10.37
N GLU A 115 -1.02 -8.72 10.01
CA GLU A 115 -1.82 -9.89 9.62
C GLU A 115 -1.22 -10.59 8.38
N LEU A 116 -0.80 -9.82 7.38
CA LEU A 116 -0.11 -10.33 6.19
C LEU A 116 1.18 -11.09 6.56
N ARG A 117 2.00 -10.53 7.45
CA ARG A 117 3.22 -11.20 7.93
C ARG A 117 2.92 -12.52 8.64
N VAL A 118 1.90 -12.55 9.49
CA VAL A 118 1.47 -13.79 10.18
C VAL A 118 1.00 -14.83 9.16
N MET A 119 0.13 -14.44 8.22
CA MET A 119 -0.38 -15.34 7.19
C MET A 119 0.74 -15.92 6.31
N LYS A 120 1.74 -15.10 5.97
CA LYS A 120 2.92 -15.55 5.22
C LYS A 120 3.75 -16.56 6.01
N ALA A 121 3.96 -16.33 7.31
CA ALA A 121 4.67 -17.26 8.17
C ALA A 121 3.90 -18.59 8.33
N GLU A 122 2.59 -18.54 8.52
CA GLU A 122 1.75 -19.74 8.57
C GLU A 122 1.76 -20.53 7.25
N ALA A 123 1.74 -19.84 6.11
CA ALA A 123 1.81 -20.49 4.80
C ALA A 123 3.16 -21.19 4.60
N ALA A 124 4.26 -20.55 4.99
CA ALA A 124 5.59 -21.16 4.93
C ALA A 124 5.69 -22.38 5.86
N GLN A 125 5.16 -22.29 7.08
CA GLN A 125 5.14 -23.42 8.00
C GLN A 125 4.33 -24.60 7.46
N ARG A 126 3.15 -24.35 6.88
CA ARG A 126 2.34 -25.41 6.26
C ARG A 126 3.07 -26.12 5.12
N LEU A 127 3.88 -25.40 4.33
CA LEU A 127 4.69 -26.02 3.27
C LEU A 127 5.76 -26.94 3.84
N ILE A 128 6.43 -26.53 4.93
CA ILE A 128 7.40 -27.36 5.64
C ILE A 128 6.73 -28.61 6.22
N ASP A 129 5.58 -28.44 6.87
CA ASP A 129 4.85 -29.55 7.47
C ASP A 129 4.40 -30.58 6.42
N MET A 130 3.92 -30.10 5.26
CA MET A 130 3.53 -30.97 4.14
C MET A 130 4.73 -31.71 3.54
N ASP A 131 5.90 -31.07 3.43
CA ASP A 131 7.11 -31.72 2.93
C ASP A 131 7.58 -32.81 3.90
N ASN A 132 7.57 -32.51 5.21
CA ASN A 132 7.89 -33.50 6.24
C ASN A 132 6.92 -34.69 6.22
N GLU A 133 5.61 -34.45 6.08
CA GLU A 133 4.61 -35.50 5.95
C GLU A 133 4.82 -36.35 4.69
N LYS A 134 5.16 -35.72 3.55
CA LYS A 134 5.52 -36.44 2.31
C LYS A 134 6.72 -37.35 2.56
N GLN A 135 7.77 -36.84 3.21
CA GLN A 135 8.97 -37.62 3.52
C GLN A 135 8.66 -38.79 4.44
N GLU A 136 7.86 -38.58 5.51
CA GLU A 136 7.44 -39.63 6.44
C GLU A 136 6.65 -40.73 5.73
N ILE A 137 5.64 -40.38 4.93
CA ILE A 137 4.84 -41.35 4.16
C ILE A 137 5.71 -42.14 3.20
N THR A 138 6.66 -41.47 2.54
CA THR A 138 7.58 -42.12 1.60
C THR A 138 8.49 -43.11 2.32
N GLN A 139 9.05 -42.72 3.46
CA GLN A 139 9.88 -43.60 4.27
C GLN A 139 9.08 -44.81 4.80
N ASP A 140 7.86 -44.60 5.28
CA ASP A 140 6.98 -45.68 5.74
C ASP A 140 6.62 -46.66 4.62
N ALA A 141 6.42 -46.14 3.40
CA ALA A 141 6.21 -46.97 2.21
C ALA A 141 7.47 -47.79 1.87
N LYS A 142 8.66 -47.18 1.91
CA LYS A 142 9.95 -47.89 1.72
C LYS A 142 10.12 -49.01 2.75
N VAL A 143 9.90 -48.73 4.04
CA VAL A 143 9.97 -49.73 5.12
C VAL A 143 8.96 -50.86 4.90
N SER A 144 7.73 -50.53 4.52
CA SER A 144 6.69 -51.52 4.24
C SER A 144 7.04 -52.42 3.04
N ALA A 145 7.60 -51.84 1.98
CA ALA A 145 8.08 -52.59 0.82
C ALA A 145 9.24 -53.52 1.19
N ALA A 146 10.21 -53.04 1.96
CA ALA A 146 11.32 -53.85 2.46
C ALA A 146 10.82 -55.04 3.30
N ILE A 147 9.88 -54.81 4.22
CA ILE A 147 9.26 -55.89 5.02
C ILE A 147 8.59 -56.93 4.11
N ALA A 148 7.85 -56.49 3.09
CA ALA A 148 7.19 -57.41 2.16
C ALA A 148 8.21 -58.25 1.38
N MET A 149 9.28 -57.63 0.88
CA MET A 149 10.35 -58.33 0.17
C MET A 149 11.07 -59.34 1.07
N TYR A 150 11.43 -58.96 2.30
CA TYR A 150 12.07 -59.88 3.25
C TYR A 150 11.17 -61.07 3.60
N LYS A 151 9.85 -60.84 3.75
CA LYS A 151 8.90 -61.93 3.95
C LYS A 151 8.90 -62.92 2.78
N ILE A 152 8.96 -62.42 1.55
CA ILE A 152 8.96 -63.31 0.38
C ILE A 152 10.32 -64.00 0.22
N GLN A 153 11.44 -63.33 0.50
CA GLN A 153 12.75 -63.98 0.56
C GLN A 153 12.78 -65.13 1.59
N LEU A 154 12.15 -64.94 2.75
CA LEU A 154 12.02 -66.00 3.75
C LEU A 154 11.16 -67.17 3.25
N GLN A 155 10.03 -66.90 2.59
CA GLN A 155 9.19 -67.94 1.98
C GLN A 155 9.95 -68.72 0.90
N MET A 156 10.67 -68.02 0.02
CA MET A 156 11.53 -68.66 -0.98
C MET A 156 12.62 -69.49 -0.31
N ALA A 157 13.24 -69.02 0.77
CA ALA A 157 14.24 -69.80 1.49
C ALA A 157 13.65 -71.07 2.15
N GLU A 158 12.39 -71.04 2.56
CA GLU A 158 11.64 -72.20 3.06
C GLU A 158 11.29 -73.17 1.93
N GLU A 159 10.72 -72.69 0.83
CA GLU A 159 10.43 -73.46 -0.39
C GLU A 159 11.71 -74.05 -1.01
N ALA A 160 12.85 -73.36 -0.92
CA ALA A 160 14.14 -73.83 -1.43
C ALA A 160 14.64 -75.09 -0.72
N GLN A 161 14.24 -75.27 0.55
CA GLN A 161 14.59 -76.44 1.37
C GLN A 161 13.73 -77.65 1.02
N ASP A 162 12.59 -77.47 0.36
CA ASP A 162 11.77 -78.56 -0.17
C ASP A 162 12.40 -79.13 -1.45
N PRO A 163 12.87 -80.39 -1.45
CA PRO A 163 13.48 -81.02 -2.63
C PRO A 163 12.50 -81.23 -3.80
N THR A 164 11.19 -81.13 -3.55
CA THR A 164 10.14 -81.35 -4.55
C THR A 164 9.62 -80.05 -5.17
N PHE A 165 10.07 -78.90 -4.68
CA PHE A 165 9.62 -77.58 -5.13
C PHE A 165 10.26 -77.14 -6.46
N ASP A 166 9.43 -76.67 -7.39
CA ASP A 166 9.87 -76.19 -8.70
C ASP A 166 10.32 -74.71 -8.67
N LYS A 167 11.64 -74.52 -8.69
CA LYS A 167 12.32 -73.22 -8.62
C LYS A 167 12.30 -72.44 -9.94
N SER A 168 11.85 -73.04 -11.04
CA SER A 168 11.85 -72.40 -12.36
C SER A 168 10.87 -71.22 -12.48
N SER A 169 9.92 -71.11 -11.54
CA SER A 169 8.92 -70.06 -11.46
C SER A 169 9.39 -68.77 -10.77
N TRP A 170 10.58 -68.76 -10.18
CA TRP A 170 11.11 -67.61 -9.45
C TRP A 170 11.83 -66.61 -10.36
N ASP A 171 11.39 -65.36 -10.32
CA ASP A 171 12.02 -64.24 -11.03
C ASP A 171 13.14 -63.59 -10.20
N VAL A 172 14.19 -64.32 -9.85
CA VAL A 172 15.22 -63.84 -8.91
C VAL A 172 15.87 -62.50 -9.33
N GLU A 173 16.01 -62.25 -10.64
CA GLU A 173 16.58 -61.00 -11.17
C GLU A 173 15.63 -59.80 -11.00
N GLY A 174 14.33 -59.97 -11.28
CA GLY A 174 13.33 -58.92 -11.06
C GLY A 174 13.20 -58.51 -9.58
N TRP A 175 13.49 -59.43 -8.66
CA TRP A 175 13.49 -59.15 -7.22
C TRP A 175 14.72 -58.38 -6.77
N LYS A 176 15.89 -58.69 -7.32
CA LYS A 176 17.11 -57.92 -7.05
C LYS A 176 17.01 -56.49 -7.57
N ALA A 177 16.43 -56.29 -8.75
CA ALA A 177 16.20 -54.96 -9.30
C ALA A 177 15.33 -54.10 -8.37
N ARG A 178 14.19 -54.65 -7.89
CA ARG A 178 13.30 -53.96 -6.95
C ARG A 178 13.96 -53.65 -5.60
N LEU A 179 14.92 -54.46 -5.18
CA LEU A 179 15.68 -54.23 -3.95
C LEU A 179 16.66 -53.06 -4.12
N ALA A 180 17.35 -52.98 -5.26
CA ALA A 180 18.25 -51.88 -5.58
C ALA A 180 17.52 -50.53 -5.74
N ASP A 181 16.35 -50.53 -6.38
CA ASP A 181 15.52 -49.32 -6.53
C ASP A 181 15.07 -48.73 -5.18
N LEU A 182 14.99 -49.56 -4.12
CA LEU A 182 14.67 -49.13 -2.76
C LEU A 182 15.89 -48.60 -1.98
N GLU A 183 17.11 -48.90 -2.42
CA GLU A 183 18.38 -48.47 -1.81
C GLU A 183 18.95 -47.18 -2.45
N ASP A 184 18.70 -46.92 -3.74
CA ASP A 184 19.35 -45.83 -4.50
C ASP A 184 18.60 -44.48 -4.51
N GLU A 185 17.37 -44.40 -4.01
CA GLU A 185 16.54 -43.18 -4.07
C GLU A 185 16.90 -42.10 -3.02
N ASP A 186 17.96 -42.29 -2.24
CA ASP A 186 18.41 -41.34 -1.21
C ASP A 186 19.30 -40.20 -1.77
N GLU A 187 19.67 -40.23 -3.06
CA GLU A 187 20.66 -39.31 -3.64
C GLU A 187 20.11 -38.30 -4.68
N ALA A 188 18.79 -38.28 -4.97
CA ALA A 188 18.27 -37.58 -6.16
C ALA A 188 17.15 -36.53 -5.98
N GLU A 189 16.78 -36.11 -4.76
CA GLU A 189 15.92 -34.92 -4.57
C GLU A 189 16.71 -33.78 -3.90
N GLU A 190 17.73 -33.25 -4.59
CA GLU A 190 18.21 -31.90 -4.33
C GLU A 190 17.09 -30.93 -4.76
N ILE A 191 16.22 -30.60 -3.80
CA ILE A 191 15.20 -29.55 -3.96
C ILE A 191 15.94 -28.29 -4.43
N PRO A 192 15.61 -27.69 -5.59
CA PRO A 192 16.19 -26.42 -5.97
C PRO A 192 15.86 -25.42 -4.86
N MET A 193 16.86 -25.05 -4.06
CA MET A 193 16.72 -23.93 -3.15
C MET A 193 16.28 -22.75 -3.99
N LEU A 194 15.14 -22.17 -3.61
CA LEU A 194 14.52 -21.03 -4.27
C LEU A 194 15.52 -19.87 -4.24
N GLU A 195 16.29 -19.74 -5.31
CA GLU A 195 17.27 -18.69 -5.55
C GLU A 195 16.51 -17.37 -5.47
N GLY A 196 16.82 -16.59 -4.43
CA GLY A 196 16.32 -15.25 -4.26
C GLY A 196 16.79 -14.39 -5.43
N GLY A 197 15.90 -14.17 -6.38
CA GLY A 197 16.16 -13.37 -7.57
C GLY A 197 15.01 -12.43 -7.86
N ASP A 198 14.87 -11.37 -7.06
CA ASP A 198 14.42 -10.10 -7.60
C ASP A 198 14.88 -8.92 -6.72
N ALA A 199 16.02 -8.35 -7.10
CA ALA A 199 16.38 -6.97 -6.80
C ALA A 199 17.17 -6.45 -8.00
N GLU A 200 16.41 -6.22 -9.07
CA GLU A 200 16.44 -5.04 -9.93
C GLU A 200 17.68 -4.13 -9.82
N LYS A 201 18.33 -3.97 -10.98
CA LYS A 201 19.31 -2.92 -11.28
C LYS A 201 18.87 -1.57 -10.70
N ASP A 202 19.72 -0.95 -9.89
CA ASP A 202 19.76 0.51 -9.80
C ASP A 202 21.09 1.01 -10.35
N GLN A 203 20.99 1.86 -11.38
CA GLN A 203 22.07 2.63 -11.98
C GLN A 203 22.14 3.99 -11.27
N GLY A 204 23.28 4.26 -10.65
CA GLY A 204 23.73 5.59 -10.25
C GLY A 204 24.84 5.42 -9.22
N GLY A 205 26.08 5.89 -9.38
CA GLY A 205 26.63 6.95 -10.19
C GLY A 205 27.60 7.72 -9.27
N ASP A 206 28.85 7.87 -9.71
CA ASP A 206 29.92 8.74 -9.16
C ASP A 206 30.58 8.27 -7.83
N ALA A 207 31.90 8.35 -7.57
CA ALA A 207 33.03 9.06 -8.18
C ALA A 207 34.38 8.47 -7.68
N GLY A 208 35.45 8.59 -8.49
CA GLY A 208 36.87 8.78 -8.09
C GLY A 208 37.60 7.61 -7.39
N GLY A 209 38.63 6.99 -7.99
CA GLY A 209 40.01 7.51 -8.04
C GLY A 209 40.72 7.16 -6.71
N ASP A 210 41.75 6.32 -6.63
CA ASP A 210 43.07 6.50 -7.23
C ASP A 210 43.89 5.23 -6.94
N GLU A 211 44.57 4.71 -7.96
CA GLU A 211 45.42 3.51 -7.90
C GLU A 211 46.87 3.98 -7.82
N ALA A 212 47.44 4.04 -6.61
CA ALA A 212 48.86 4.26 -6.42
C ALA A 212 49.36 3.67 -5.09
N ALA A 213 50.02 2.52 -5.16
CA ALA A 213 51.36 2.34 -4.59
C ALA A 213 51.82 0.88 -4.72
N LYS A 214 52.77 0.67 -5.63
CA LYS A 214 53.70 -0.44 -5.65
C LYS A 214 55.08 0.16 -5.37
N VAL A 215 55.60 0.02 -4.14
CA VAL A 215 57.03 -0.09 -3.77
C VAL A 215 57.09 -0.80 -2.42
#